data_AF-F3GKB4-F1
#
_entry.id   AF-F3GKB4-F1
#
_cell.length_a   1.000
_cell.length_b   1.000
_cell.length_c   1.000
_cell.angle_alpha   90.00
_cell.angle_beta   90.00
_cell.angle_gamma   90.00
#
_symmetry.space_group_name_H-M   'P 1'
#
loop_
_entity.id
_entity.type
_entity.pdbx_description
1 polymer ?
#
loop_
_entity_poly.entity_id
_entity_poly.type
_entity_poly.pdbx_seq_one_letter_code
_entity_poly.pdbx_strand_id
1 'polypeptide(L)'
;MQLSVPVSARVIVRPIHSVSSGLEGIAGGEGDLTQNLAVRGKDETAQLAGWFNKFLTAIRSLIQHIGQAAGKILEASHSSTRVSNDMAEAAGRQREAVDMVSTAFHEMVATSNEVARSCSQAADSADNGQQQAREGQRQIDEAVRSVDQLSEELTRSAKDMTQLEKDSAGIQSILNTIRSIAEQTNLLALNAAIEAARAG
;
A
#
# COMPACT_ATOMS: atom_id res chain seq x y z
N MET A 1 51.09 -93.61 -47.20
CA MET A 1 50.46 -94.32 -46.06
C MET A 1 50.50 -93.39 -44.86
N GLN A 2 49.33 -92.98 -44.39
CA GLN A 2 49.02 -92.18 -43.20
C GLN A 2 50.18 -91.42 -42.52
N LEU A 3 50.30 -90.11 -42.78
CA LEU A 3 51.01 -89.22 -41.86
C LEU A 3 50.24 -89.20 -40.54
N SER A 4 50.77 -89.93 -39.55
CA SER A 4 50.36 -89.81 -38.16
C SER A 4 50.62 -88.38 -37.71
N VAL A 5 49.55 -87.58 -37.61
CA VAL A 5 49.61 -86.29 -36.92
C VAL A 5 50.15 -86.60 -35.52
N PRO A 6 51.30 -86.02 -35.09
CA PRO A 6 51.88 -86.33 -33.81
C PRO A 6 50.84 -86.05 -32.72
N VAL A 7 50.65 -87.00 -31.79
CA VAL A 7 49.65 -86.95 -30.72
C VAL A 7 49.69 -85.59 -29.98
N SER A 8 50.87 -84.99 -29.87
CA SER A 8 51.12 -83.65 -29.30
C SER A 8 50.38 -82.51 -30.03
N ALA A 9 50.31 -82.52 -31.37
CA ALA A 9 49.60 -81.51 -32.14
C ALA A 9 48.08 -81.64 -31.97
N ARG A 10 47.57 -82.87 -31.82
CA ARG A 10 46.13 -83.13 -31.62
C ARG A 10 45.64 -82.72 -30.22
N VAL A 11 46.54 -82.70 -29.24
CA VAL A 11 46.28 -82.25 -27.86
C VAL A 11 46.19 -80.73 -27.76
N ILE A 12 46.94 -79.97 -28.55
CA ILE A 12 46.94 -78.49 -28.54
C ILE A 12 45.88 -77.90 -29.48
N VAL A 13 45.67 -78.50 -30.66
CA VAL A 13 44.75 -77.95 -31.69
C VAL A 13 43.28 -78.07 -31.28
N ARG A 14 42.89 -79.14 -30.57
CA ARG A 14 41.49 -79.35 -30.15
C ARG A 14 40.99 -78.25 -29.18
N PRO A 15 41.70 -77.91 -28.09
CA PRO A 15 41.30 -76.83 -27.18
C PRO A 15 41.22 -75.46 -27.87
N ILE A 16 42.16 -75.13 -28.77
CA ILE A 16 42.14 -73.87 -29.52
C ILE A 16 40.90 -73.78 -30.41
N HIS A 17 40.54 -74.86 -31.11
CA HIS A 17 39.33 -74.88 -31.94
C HIS A 17 38.05 -74.78 -31.09
N SER A 18 38.04 -75.34 -29.86
CA SER A 18 36.91 -75.19 -28.94
C SER A 18 36.76 -73.75 -28.43
N VAL A 19 37.87 -73.08 -28.10
CA VAL A 19 37.87 -71.65 -27.74
C VAL A 19 37.40 -70.80 -28.92
N SER A 20 37.95 -71.04 -30.12
CA SER A 20 37.57 -70.32 -31.34
C SER A 20 36.09 -70.48 -31.69
N SER A 21 35.55 -71.70 -31.61
CA SER A 21 34.13 -71.97 -31.88
C SER A 21 33.22 -71.34 -30.82
N GLY A 22 33.64 -71.29 -29.56
CA GLY A 22 32.90 -70.56 -28.52
C GLY A 22 32.93 -69.04 -28.72
N LEU A 23 34.06 -68.50 -29.19
CA LEU A 23 34.16 -67.08 -29.58
C LEU A 23 33.29 -66.75 -30.79
N GLU A 24 33.28 -67.61 -31.80
CA GLU A 24 32.42 -67.49 -32.99
C GLU A 24 30.94 -67.57 -32.62
N GLY A 25 30.56 -68.44 -31.69
CA GLY A 25 29.19 -68.52 -31.18
C GLY A 25 28.73 -67.23 -30.48
N ILE A 26 29.61 -66.58 -29.72
CA ILE A 26 29.30 -65.32 -29.05
C ILE A 26 29.28 -64.15 -30.04
N ALA A 27 30.20 -64.12 -31.00
CA ALA A 27 30.27 -63.07 -32.02
C ALA A 27 29.14 -63.18 -33.07
N GLY A 28 28.74 -64.40 -33.45
CA GLY A 28 27.69 -64.67 -34.43
C GLY A 28 26.28 -64.70 -33.86
N GLY A 29 26.12 -65.02 -32.57
CA GLY A 29 24.84 -65.10 -31.86
C GLY A 29 24.35 -63.76 -31.32
N GLU A 30 24.41 -62.70 -32.13
CA GLU A 30 24.00 -61.32 -31.77
C GLU A 30 24.67 -60.73 -30.51
N GLY A 31 25.78 -61.30 -30.06
CA GLY A 31 26.44 -60.88 -28.82
C GLY A 31 25.71 -61.35 -27.57
N ASP A 32 25.11 -62.55 -27.57
CA ASP A 32 24.62 -63.20 -26.35
C ASP A 32 25.76 -63.39 -25.35
N LEU A 33 25.92 -62.38 -24.50
CA LEU A 33 26.98 -62.38 -23.53
C LEU A 33 26.77 -63.44 -22.47
N THR A 34 25.60 -64.07 -22.32
CA THR A 34 25.29 -65.02 -21.21
C THR A 34 26.07 -66.33 -21.30
N GLN A 35 26.62 -66.64 -22.47
CA GLN A 35 27.49 -67.79 -22.71
C GLN A 35 28.86 -67.63 -22.03
N ASN A 36 29.49 -68.76 -21.67
CA ASN A 36 30.85 -68.80 -21.13
C ASN A 36 31.67 -69.87 -21.87
N LEU A 37 32.97 -69.62 -22.04
CA LEU A 37 33.90 -70.63 -22.53
C LEU A 37 34.21 -71.65 -21.44
N ALA A 38 34.17 -72.94 -21.78
CA ALA A 38 34.55 -74.01 -20.85
C ALA A 38 36.06 -73.98 -20.58
N VAL A 39 36.45 -73.79 -19.32
CA VAL A 39 37.86 -73.82 -18.89
C VAL A 39 38.25 -75.28 -18.61
N ARG A 40 39.09 -75.88 -19.46
CA ARG A 40 39.58 -77.26 -19.32
C ARG A 40 41.10 -77.29 -19.37
N GLY A 41 41.73 -77.97 -18.41
CA GLY A 41 43.20 -78.09 -18.32
C GLY A 41 43.84 -77.00 -17.45
N LYS A 42 45.18 -76.90 -17.52
CA LYS A 42 46.00 -75.89 -16.81
C LYS A 42 46.99 -75.16 -17.74
N ASP A 43 46.76 -75.28 -19.04
CA ASP A 43 47.62 -74.70 -20.08
C ASP A 43 47.17 -73.28 -20.47
N GLU A 44 47.85 -72.70 -21.46
CA GLU A 44 47.62 -71.35 -21.96
C GLU A 44 46.20 -71.17 -22.53
N THR A 45 45.58 -72.25 -23.04
CA THR A 45 44.22 -72.18 -23.59
C THR A 45 43.18 -72.10 -22.48
N ALA A 46 43.42 -72.78 -21.34
CA ALA A 46 42.62 -72.65 -20.13
C ALA A 46 42.71 -71.24 -19.54
N GLN A 47 43.90 -70.64 -19.54
CA GLN A 47 44.10 -69.26 -19.08
C GLN A 47 43.36 -68.25 -19.98
N LEU A 48 43.45 -68.41 -21.31
CA LEU A 48 42.74 -67.54 -22.28
C LEU A 48 41.22 -67.61 -22.09
N ALA A 49 40.66 -68.82 -21.97
CA ALA A 49 39.23 -69.01 -21.69
C ALA A 49 38.81 -68.33 -20.37
N GLY A 50 39.65 -68.42 -19.34
CA GLY A 50 39.42 -67.75 -18.05
C GLY A 50 39.42 -66.21 -18.16
N TRP A 51 40.41 -65.63 -18.85
CA TRP A 51 40.48 -64.18 -19.09
C TRP A 51 39.31 -63.68 -19.93
N PHE A 52 38.91 -64.44 -20.94
CA PHE A 52 37.77 -64.10 -21.78
C PHE A 52 36.45 -64.11 -20.99
N ASN A 53 36.21 -65.11 -20.14
CA ASN A 53 35.02 -65.13 -19.27
C ASN A 53 34.99 -63.93 -18.30
N LYS A 54 36.15 -63.52 -17.77
CA LYS A 54 36.25 -62.29 -16.95
C LYS A 54 35.90 -61.04 -17.75
N PHE A 55 36.37 -60.94 -18.99
CA PHE A 55 36.03 -59.85 -19.90
C PHE A 55 34.51 -59.80 -20.20
N LEU A 56 33.89 -60.94 -20.52
CA LEU A 56 32.43 -61.02 -20.68
C LEU A 56 31.68 -60.57 -19.44
N THR A 57 32.14 -60.98 -18.24
CA THR A 57 31.54 -60.58 -16.97
C THR A 57 31.60 -59.05 -16.79
N ALA A 58 32.74 -58.43 -17.13
CA ALA A 58 32.90 -56.98 -17.08
C ALA A 58 31.95 -56.26 -18.06
N ILE A 59 31.78 -56.76 -19.28
CA ILE A 59 30.83 -56.20 -20.25
C ILE A 59 29.39 -56.35 -19.75
N ARG A 60 28.99 -57.52 -19.24
CA ARG A 60 27.63 -57.72 -18.68
C ARG A 60 27.36 -56.72 -17.56
N SER A 61 28.31 -56.54 -16.64
CA SER A 61 28.19 -55.56 -15.56
C SER A 61 28.08 -54.13 -16.09
N LEU A 62 28.86 -53.77 -17.11
CA LEU A 62 28.77 -52.44 -17.74
C LEU A 62 27.39 -52.21 -18.38
N ILE A 63 26.85 -53.19 -19.12
CA ILE A 63 25.51 -53.10 -19.73
C ILE A 63 24.43 -52.98 -18.66
N GLN A 64 24.53 -53.74 -17.56
CA GLN A 64 23.61 -53.61 -16.43
C GLN A 64 23.67 -52.22 -15.80
N HIS A 65 24.87 -51.66 -15.61
CA HIS A 65 25.04 -50.29 -15.11
C HIS A 65 24.48 -49.25 -16.09
N ILE A 66 24.66 -49.43 -17.40
CA ILE A 66 24.07 -48.55 -18.42
C ILE A 66 22.54 -48.61 -18.36
N GLY A 67 21.95 -49.80 -18.25
CA GLY A 67 20.50 -49.97 -18.12
C GLY A 67 19.95 -49.28 -16.86
N GLN A 68 20.64 -49.44 -15.71
CA GLN A 68 20.27 -48.75 -14.47
C GLN A 68 20.41 -47.23 -14.61
N ALA A 69 21.47 -46.74 -15.23
CA ALA A 69 21.68 -45.31 -15.47
C ALA A 69 20.60 -44.73 -16.39
N ALA A 70 20.25 -45.44 -17.47
CA ALA A 70 19.16 -45.05 -18.37
C ALA A 70 17.80 -45.00 -17.65
N GLY A 71 17.51 -45.97 -16.78
CA GLY A 71 16.31 -45.96 -15.94
C GLY A 71 16.25 -44.73 -15.02
N LYS A 72 17.35 -44.41 -14.33
CA LYS A 72 17.45 -43.21 -13.49
C LYS A 72 17.27 -41.91 -14.29
N ILE A 73 17.82 -41.84 -15.50
CA ILE A 73 17.64 -40.69 -16.40
C ILE A 73 16.16 -40.54 -16.79
N LEU A 74 15.49 -41.65 -17.11
CA LEU A 74 14.06 -41.63 -17.45
C LEU A 74 13.20 -41.13 -16.27
N GLU A 75 13.45 -41.64 -15.06
CA GLU A 75 12.78 -41.18 -13.83
C GLU A 75 13.01 -39.69 -13.57
N ALA A 76 14.27 -39.24 -13.68
CA ALA A 76 14.63 -37.84 -13.52
C ALA A 76 13.94 -36.95 -14.57
N SER A 77 13.85 -37.42 -15.82
CA SER A 77 13.14 -36.71 -16.89
C SER A 77 11.65 -36.57 -16.57
N HIS A 78 10.98 -37.64 -16.11
CA HIS A 78 9.58 -37.56 -15.70
C HIS A 78 9.35 -36.61 -14.53
N SER A 79 10.25 -36.63 -13.54
CA SER A 79 10.19 -35.68 -12.42
C SER A 79 10.37 -34.25 -12.90
N SER A 80 11.31 -34.01 -13.82
CA SER A 80 11.54 -32.68 -14.40
C SER A 80 10.31 -32.17 -15.16
N THR A 81 9.66 -33.02 -15.96
CA THR A 81 8.42 -32.64 -16.66
C THR A 81 7.31 -32.25 -15.68
N ARG A 82 7.17 -33.00 -14.57
CA ARG A 82 6.18 -32.68 -13.54
C ARG A 82 6.45 -31.33 -12.89
N VAL A 83 7.68 -31.09 -12.47
CA VAL A 83 8.09 -29.81 -11.87
C VAL A 83 7.89 -28.65 -12.85
N SER A 84 8.18 -28.84 -14.15
CA SER A 84 7.93 -27.82 -15.16
C SER A 84 6.44 -27.49 -15.32
N ASN A 85 5.56 -28.50 -15.26
CA ASN A 85 4.11 -28.27 -15.32
C ASN A 85 3.60 -27.53 -14.07
N ASP A 86 4.03 -27.96 -12.88
CA ASP A 86 3.68 -27.29 -11.61
C ASP A 86 4.15 -25.83 -11.61
N MET A 87 5.35 -25.57 -12.16
CA MET A 87 5.90 -24.22 -12.31
C MET A 87 5.09 -23.38 -13.30
N ALA A 88 4.62 -23.96 -14.41
CA ALA A 88 3.77 -23.25 -15.37
C ALA A 88 2.42 -22.86 -14.74
N GLU A 89 1.82 -23.75 -13.95
CA GLU A 89 0.58 -23.47 -13.24
C GLU A 89 0.77 -22.39 -12.15
N ALA A 90 1.87 -22.46 -11.40
CA ALA A 90 2.23 -21.45 -10.41
C ALA A 90 2.48 -20.08 -11.07
N ALA A 91 3.16 -20.04 -12.21
CA ALA A 91 3.37 -18.81 -12.98
C ALA A 91 2.06 -18.22 -13.50
N GLY A 92 1.09 -19.06 -13.89
CA GLY A 92 -0.27 -18.65 -14.26
C GLY A 92 -0.97 -17.93 -13.10
N ARG A 93 -1.02 -18.56 -11.92
CA ARG A 93 -1.59 -17.94 -10.70
C ARG A 93 -0.87 -16.65 -10.31
N GLN A 94 0.46 -16.62 -10.44
CA GLN A 94 1.23 -15.43 -10.12
C GLN A 94 0.90 -14.26 -11.06
N ARG A 95 0.68 -14.53 -12.36
CA ARG A 95 0.23 -13.51 -13.31
C ARG A 95 -1.12 -12.94 -12.91
N GLU A 96 -2.10 -13.78 -12.59
CA GLU A 96 -3.42 -13.34 -12.14
C GLU A 96 -3.34 -12.49 -10.86
N ALA A 97 -2.49 -12.89 -9.91
CA ALA A 97 -2.24 -12.11 -8.69
C ALA A 97 -1.63 -10.74 -9.00
N VAL A 98 -0.69 -10.66 -9.94
CA VAL A 98 -0.08 -9.38 -10.38
C VAL A 98 -1.13 -8.47 -11.05
N ASP A 99 -2.02 -9.02 -11.87
CA ASP A 99 -3.09 -8.24 -12.52
C ASP A 99 -4.09 -7.68 -11.49
N MET A 100 -4.45 -8.47 -10.47
CA MET A 100 -5.27 -8.00 -9.35
C MET A 100 -4.57 -6.90 -8.55
N VAL A 101 -3.28 -7.07 -8.23
CA VAL A 101 -2.50 -6.04 -7.53
C VAL A 101 -2.42 -4.75 -8.35
N SER A 102 -2.21 -4.85 -9.66
CA SER A 102 -2.21 -3.70 -10.57
C SER A 102 -3.55 -2.96 -10.55
N THR A 103 -4.66 -3.70 -10.57
CA THR A 103 -6.01 -3.13 -10.48
C THR A 103 -6.22 -2.40 -9.15
N ALA A 104 -5.90 -3.05 -8.03
CA ALA A 104 -5.97 -2.45 -6.70
C ALA A 104 -5.07 -1.20 -6.58
N PHE A 105 -3.91 -1.20 -7.25
CA PHE A 105 -3.02 -0.05 -7.28
C PHE A 105 -3.66 1.15 -8.01
N HIS A 106 -4.35 0.92 -9.12
CA HIS A 106 -5.09 1.98 -9.83
C HIS A 106 -6.21 2.55 -8.97
N GLU A 107 -6.97 1.71 -8.27
CA GLU A 107 -8.00 2.16 -7.32
C GLU A 107 -7.38 2.98 -6.18
N MET A 108 -6.27 2.52 -5.60
CA MET A 108 -5.58 3.23 -4.53
C MET A 108 -5.06 4.60 -4.96
N VAL A 109 -4.56 4.72 -6.19
CA VAL A 109 -4.15 6.01 -6.78
C VAL A 109 -5.36 6.94 -6.96
N ALA A 110 -6.50 6.41 -7.43
CA ALA A 110 -7.73 7.19 -7.57
C ALA A 110 -8.22 7.71 -6.21
N THR A 111 -8.28 6.84 -5.20
CA THR A 111 -8.67 7.23 -3.82
C THR A 111 -7.69 8.25 -3.23
N SER A 112 -6.39 8.09 -3.44
CA SER A 112 -5.39 9.04 -2.95
C SER A 112 -5.57 10.43 -3.56
N ASN A 113 -5.89 10.51 -4.86
CA ASN A 113 -6.21 11.77 -5.52
C ASN A 113 -7.51 12.41 -4.99
N GLU A 114 -8.54 11.60 -4.70
CA GLU A 114 -9.79 12.07 -4.13
C GLU A 114 -9.61 12.61 -2.69
N VAL A 115 -8.79 11.93 -1.88
CA VAL A 115 -8.38 12.41 -0.55
C VAL A 115 -7.63 13.73 -0.66
N ALA A 116 -6.64 13.84 -1.55
CA ALA A 116 -5.89 15.07 -1.77
C ALA A 116 -6.80 16.24 -2.17
N ARG A 117 -7.77 16.00 -3.07
CA ARG A 117 -8.77 16.99 -3.46
C ARG A 117 -9.65 17.42 -2.29
N SER A 118 -10.10 16.46 -1.48
CA SER A 118 -10.92 16.72 -0.29
C SER A 118 -10.15 17.55 0.75
N CYS A 119 -8.87 17.26 0.95
CA CYS A 119 -7.99 18.06 1.82
C CYS A 119 -7.82 19.49 1.31
N SER A 120 -7.62 19.69 0.00
CA SER A 120 -7.54 21.03 -0.60
C SER A 120 -8.83 21.81 -0.36
N GLN A 121 -9.99 21.19 -0.60
CA GLN A 121 -11.27 21.84 -0.41
C GLN A 121 -11.57 22.16 1.06
N ALA A 122 -11.14 21.30 1.98
CA ALA A 122 -11.22 21.56 3.42
C ALA A 122 -10.32 22.74 3.84
N ALA A 123 -9.11 22.85 3.28
CA ALA A 123 -8.21 23.98 3.53
C ALA A 123 -8.82 25.29 3.02
N ASP A 124 -9.36 25.31 1.79
CA ASP A 124 -10.03 26.48 1.22
C ASP A 124 -11.26 26.89 2.07
N SER A 125 -12.03 25.92 2.56
CA SER A 125 -13.18 26.19 3.42
C SER A 125 -12.77 26.77 4.78
N ALA A 126 -11.66 26.28 5.34
CA ALA A 126 -11.10 26.79 6.60
C ALA A 126 -10.57 28.22 6.44
N ASP A 127 -9.90 28.54 5.33
CA ASP A 127 -9.40 29.89 5.03
C ASP A 127 -10.56 30.89 4.88
N ASN A 128 -11.59 30.51 4.10
CA ASN A 128 -12.82 31.29 3.99
C ASN A 128 -13.50 31.52 5.34
N GLY A 129 -13.59 30.48 6.18
CA GLY A 129 -14.13 30.58 7.53
C GLY A 129 -13.32 31.55 8.42
N GLN A 130 -12.00 31.51 8.33
CA GLN A 130 -11.13 32.45 9.04
C GLN A 130 -11.35 33.89 8.57
N GLN A 131 -11.51 34.11 7.26
CA GLN A 131 -11.79 35.43 6.71
C GLN A 131 -13.13 35.97 7.20
N GLN A 132 -14.18 35.14 7.20
CA GLN A 132 -15.50 35.52 7.72
C GLN A 132 -15.45 35.84 9.22
N ALA A 133 -14.72 35.06 10.02
CA ALA A 133 -14.55 35.34 11.44
C ALA A 133 -13.83 36.68 11.69
N ARG A 134 -12.82 37.01 10.90
CA ARG A 134 -12.12 38.32 10.98
C ARG A 134 -13.05 39.48 10.61
N GLU A 135 -13.88 39.30 9.60
CA GLU A 135 -14.85 40.31 9.20
C GLU A 135 -15.94 40.51 10.27
N GLY A 136 -16.44 39.40 10.85
CA GLY A 136 -17.35 39.44 11.98
C GLY A 136 -16.76 40.16 13.20
N GLN A 137 -15.48 39.93 13.51
CA GLN A 137 -14.80 40.65 14.58
C GLN A 137 -14.77 42.16 14.33
N ARG A 138 -14.48 42.60 13.10
CA ARG A 138 -14.51 44.03 12.75
C ARG A 138 -15.89 44.65 12.95
N GLN A 139 -16.95 43.95 12.54
CA GLN A 139 -18.32 44.43 12.72
C GLN A 139 -18.69 44.54 14.21
N ILE A 140 -18.25 43.60 15.04
CA ILE A 140 -18.42 43.67 16.49
C ILE A 140 -17.67 44.89 17.06
N ASP A 141 -16.42 45.11 16.65
CA ASP A 141 -15.64 46.26 17.12
C ASP A 141 -16.30 47.60 16.74
N GLU A 142 -16.88 47.72 15.54
CA GLU A 142 -17.67 48.89 15.13
C GLU A 142 -18.96 49.06 15.94
N ALA A 143 -19.67 47.97 16.22
CA ALA A 143 -20.88 47.99 17.03
C ALA A 143 -20.58 48.45 18.46
N VAL A 144 -19.48 47.98 19.07
CA VAL A 144 -19.02 48.43 20.39
C VAL A 144 -18.75 49.93 20.40
N ARG A 145 -18.01 50.45 19.41
CA ARG A 145 -17.74 51.90 19.30
C ARG A 145 -19.03 52.71 19.14
N SER A 146 -19.99 52.20 18.39
CA SER A 146 -21.28 52.87 18.19
C SER A 146 -22.10 52.93 19.48
N VAL A 147 -22.05 51.87 20.30
CA VAL A 147 -22.69 51.83 21.62
C VAL A 147 -22.01 52.80 22.59
N ASP A 148 -20.68 52.87 22.58
CA ASP A 148 -19.94 53.83 23.41
C ASP A 148 -20.32 55.27 23.07
N GLN A 149 -20.36 55.62 21.77
CA GLN A 149 -20.79 56.95 21.31
C GLN A 149 -22.24 57.26 21.73
N LEU A 150 -23.15 56.29 21.58
CA LEU A 150 -24.54 56.46 22.00
C LEU A 150 -24.65 56.71 23.51
N SER A 151 -23.84 56.05 24.32
CA SER A 151 -23.78 56.23 25.78
C SER A 151 -23.30 57.64 26.16
N GLU A 152 -22.30 58.17 25.44
CA GLU A 152 -21.85 59.56 25.60
C GLU A 152 -22.94 60.58 25.22
N GLU A 153 -23.65 60.35 24.10
CA GLU A 153 -24.75 61.20 23.66
C GLU A 153 -25.93 61.19 24.65
N LEU A 154 -26.25 60.03 25.22
CA LEU A 154 -27.26 59.91 26.28
C LEU A 154 -26.85 60.66 27.55
N THR A 155 -25.58 60.54 27.95
CA THR A 155 -25.03 61.27 29.11
C THR A 155 -25.10 62.78 28.92
N ARG A 156 -24.79 63.26 27.71
CA ARG A 156 -24.91 64.67 27.36
C ARG A 156 -26.37 65.13 27.37
N SER A 157 -27.28 64.34 26.78
CA SER A 157 -28.71 64.65 26.76
C SER A 157 -29.30 64.76 28.17
N ALA A 158 -28.88 63.87 29.09
CA ALA A 158 -29.28 63.95 30.50
C ALA A 158 -28.80 65.23 31.20
N LYS A 159 -27.57 65.69 30.89
CA LYS A 159 -27.07 66.98 31.40
C LYS A 159 -27.89 68.15 30.85
N ASP A 160 -28.19 68.13 29.56
CA ASP A 160 -29.00 69.17 28.91
C ASP A 160 -30.42 69.24 29.51
N MET A 161 -31.05 68.10 29.79
CA MET A 161 -32.33 68.05 30.51
C MET A 161 -32.23 68.62 31.93
N THR A 162 -31.15 68.31 32.65
CA THR A 162 -30.93 68.85 34.00
C THR A 162 -30.74 70.38 33.97
N GLN A 163 -30.09 70.91 32.93
CA GLN A 163 -29.94 72.35 32.75
C GLN A 163 -31.28 73.01 32.41
N LEU A 164 -32.07 72.40 31.51
CA LEU A 164 -33.41 72.88 31.16
C LEU A 164 -34.34 72.93 32.38
N GLU A 165 -34.25 71.95 33.28
CA GLU A 165 -35.00 71.94 34.55
C GLU A 165 -34.64 73.16 35.43
N LYS A 166 -33.34 73.46 35.57
CA LYS A 166 -32.87 74.63 36.32
C LYS A 166 -33.34 75.94 35.71
N ASP A 167 -33.23 76.06 34.38
CA ASP A 167 -33.66 77.26 33.65
C ASP A 167 -35.18 77.46 33.81
N SER A 168 -35.96 76.38 33.75
CA SER A 168 -37.41 76.40 33.99
C SER A 168 -37.76 76.83 35.43
N ALA A 169 -37.02 76.35 36.43
CA ALA A 169 -37.17 76.81 37.81
C ALA A 169 -36.83 78.30 37.98
N GLY A 170 -35.80 78.79 37.27
CA GLY A 170 -35.45 80.20 37.20
C GLY A 170 -36.59 81.05 36.62
N ILE A 171 -37.20 80.60 35.51
CA ILE A 171 -38.38 81.25 34.91
C ILE A 171 -39.54 81.31 35.91
N GLN A 172 -39.81 80.22 36.64
CA GLN A 172 -40.87 80.18 37.65
C GLN A 172 -40.64 81.22 38.76
N SER A 173 -39.39 81.39 39.21
CA SER A 173 -39.03 82.41 40.20
C SER A 173 -39.27 83.83 39.68
N ILE A 174 -38.93 84.09 38.41
CA ILE A 174 -39.19 85.38 37.76
C ILE A 174 -40.70 85.62 37.67
N LEU A 175 -41.50 84.64 37.25
CA LEU A 175 -42.95 84.75 37.18
C LEU A 175 -43.58 85.03 38.56
N ASN A 176 -43.07 84.40 39.62
CA ASN A 176 -43.50 84.70 40.99
C ASN A 176 -43.20 86.15 41.39
N THR A 177 -42.01 86.65 41.03
CA THR A 177 -41.62 88.06 41.27
C THR A 177 -42.54 89.02 40.52
N ILE A 178 -42.83 88.74 39.24
CA ILE A 178 -43.76 89.53 38.43
C ILE A 178 -45.15 89.55 39.06
N ARG A 179 -45.64 88.40 39.56
CA ARG A 179 -46.94 88.32 40.25
C ARG A 179 -46.95 89.19 41.51
N SER A 180 -45.91 89.13 42.35
CA SER A 180 -45.82 89.99 43.54
C SER A 180 -45.77 91.48 43.20
N ILE A 181 -45.05 91.87 42.13
CA ILE A 181 -45.03 93.26 41.65
C ILE A 181 -46.42 93.68 41.16
N ALA A 182 -47.12 92.82 40.41
CA ALA A 182 -48.47 93.10 39.93
C ALA A 182 -49.46 93.27 41.10
N GLU A 183 -49.37 92.45 42.15
CA GLU A 183 -50.17 92.58 43.37
C GLU A 183 -49.87 93.89 44.12
N GLN A 184 -48.60 94.25 44.29
CA GLN A 184 -48.19 95.54 44.87
C GLN A 184 -48.70 96.71 44.03
N THR A 185 -48.60 96.63 42.71
CA THR A 185 -49.08 97.65 41.78
C THR A 185 -50.59 97.80 41.87
N ASN A 186 -51.33 96.69 41.96
CA ASN A 186 -52.78 96.69 42.16
C ASN A 186 -53.17 97.33 43.49
N LEU A 187 -52.45 97.04 44.59
CA LEU A 187 -52.64 97.67 45.90
C LEU A 187 -52.34 99.18 45.87
N LEU A 188 -51.25 99.59 45.22
CA LEU A 188 -50.89 101.00 45.03
C LEU A 188 -51.96 101.75 44.23
N ALA A 189 -52.43 101.15 43.13
CA ALA A 189 -53.48 101.72 42.30
C ALA A 189 -54.81 101.86 43.07
N LEU A 190 -55.17 100.85 43.88
CA LEU A 190 -56.36 100.91 44.73
C LEU A 190 -56.26 102.02 45.78
N ASN A 191 -55.12 102.15 46.47
CA ASN A 191 -54.90 103.22 47.44
C ASN A 191 -54.94 104.61 46.77
N ALA A 192 -54.36 104.75 45.57
CA ALA A 192 -54.43 105.99 44.81
C ALA A 192 -55.87 106.33 44.40
N ALA A 193 -56.67 105.34 44.00
CA ALA A 193 -58.09 105.52 43.67
C ALA A 193 -58.92 105.93 44.89
N ILE A 194 -58.64 105.36 46.08
CA ILE A 194 -59.26 105.77 47.34
C ILE A 194 -58.90 107.22 47.67
N GLU A 195 -57.62 107.58 47.60
CA GLU A 195 -57.18 108.93 47.95
C GLU A 195 -57.69 109.99 46.95
N ALA A 196 -57.77 109.63 45.67
CA ALA A 196 -58.40 110.47 44.64
C ALA A 196 -59.91 110.66 44.90
N ALA A 197 -60.63 109.65 45.39
CA ALA A 197 -62.02 109.76 45.80
C ALA A 197 -62.21 110.55 47.12
N ARG A 198 -61.14 110.71 47.91
CA ARG A 198 -61.15 111.38 49.22
C ARG A 198 -60.70 112.84 49.16
N ALA A 199 -59.89 113.20 48.16
CA ALA A 199 -59.48 114.57 47.84
C ALA A 199 -60.50 115.30 46.95
N GLY A 200 -61.60 114.63 46.57
CA GLY A 200 -62.76 115.18 45.88
C GLY A 200 -63.97 115.35 46.79
#